data_AF-A0A290HFV8-F1
#
_entry.id   AF-A0A290HFV8-F1
#
_cell.length_a   1.000
_cell.length_b   1.000
_cell.length_c   1.000
_cell.angle_alpha   90.00
_cell.angle_beta   90.00
_cell.angle_gamma   90.00
#
_symmetry.space_group_name_H-M   'P 1'
#
loop_
_entity.id
_entity.type
_entity.pdbx_description
1 polymer ?
#
loop_
_entity_poly.entity_id
_entity_poly.type
_entity_poly.pdbx_seq_one_letter_code
_entity_poly.pdbx_strand_id
1 'polypeptide(L)'
;MQSIPLLNLLYMLLPLCVVAFFYYIWVGKKTEIAFATARMSIQLIVIGYVLTSLFTTNALWLLALLVAVMITTASFIVRRNIRHQDIQTYFAILVSIALGGTLNLALVLWCVLNLENPLEPRFVIPLAGMIYANSMNAISLCAERYEKEREHYDIEKARAIAFKASMIPQINSFLAVGFVSLPGMMTGQILSGVDPLIAVRYQIVVMGMILSSGAMSNILYLMYVAFKEAKH
;
A
#
# COMPACT_ATOMS: atom_id res chain seq x y z
N MET A 1 5.29 10.03 25.80
CA MET A 1 4.62 10.62 24.61
C MET A 1 3.44 11.45 25.10
N GLN A 2 3.23 12.65 24.55
CA GLN A 2 2.04 13.45 24.87
C GLN A 2 0.81 12.79 24.26
N SER A 3 -0.22 12.50 25.07
CA SER A 3 -1.49 11.99 24.56
C SER A 3 -2.25 13.12 23.87
N ILE A 4 -2.74 12.87 22.66
CA ILE A 4 -3.57 13.82 21.91
C ILE A 4 -5.03 13.58 22.34
N PRO A 5 -5.71 14.53 22.99
CA PRO A 5 -7.13 14.40 23.31
C PRO A 5 -7.96 14.22 22.04
N LEU A 6 -9.01 13.40 22.10
CA LEU A 6 -9.88 13.12 20.95
C LEU A 6 -10.48 14.41 20.36
N LEU A 7 -10.78 15.39 21.22
CA LEU A 7 -11.30 16.70 20.82
C LEU A 7 -10.30 17.48 19.96
N ASN A 8 -8.99 17.35 20.23
CA ASN A 8 -7.96 18.05 19.47
C ASN A 8 -7.82 17.49 18.04
N LEU A 9 -8.24 16.24 17.81
CA LEU A 9 -8.25 15.68 16.45
C LEU A 9 -9.28 16.39 15.55
N LEU A 10 -10.32 17.01 16.12
CA LEU A 10 -11.33 17.74 15.34
C LEU A 10 -10.76 18.97 14.64
N TYR A 11 -9.65 19.54 15.13
CA TYR A 11 -8.98 20.64 14.44
C TYR A 11 -8.48 20.24 13.05
N MET A 12 -8.20 18.96 12.79
CA MET A 12 -7.83 18.46 11.47
C MET A 12 -9.00 18.45 10.47
N LEU A 13 -10.25 18.61 10.93
CA LEU A 13 -11.40 18.74 10.02
C LEU A 13 -11.36 20.05 9.23
N LEU A 14 -10.76 21.11 9.77
CA LEU A 14 -10.71 22.41 9.10
C LEU A 14 -10.00 22.36 7.73
N PRO A 15 -8.73 21.88 7.61
CA PRO A 15 -8.11 21.73 6.31
C PRO A 15 -8.82 20.69 5.42
N LEU A 16 -9.40 19.64 5.99
CA LEU A 16 -10.19 18.67 5.24
C LEU A 16 -11.46 19.26 4.62
N CYS A 17 -12.12 20.21 5.30
CA CYS A 17 -13.27 20.95 4.77
C CYS A 17 -12.88 21.80 3.56
N VAL A 18 -11.70 22.44 3.59
CA VAL A 18 -11.18 23.20 2.44
C VAL A 18 -10.96 22.25 1.25
N VAL A 19 -10.33 21.09 1.47
CA VAL A 19 -10.15 20.08 0.42
C VAL A 19 -11.49 19.58 -0.10
N ALA A 20 -12.45 19.27 0.77
CA ALA A 20 -13.77 18.80 0.39
C ALA A 20 -14.53 19.84 -0.46
N PHE A 21 -14.38 21.13 -0.14
CA PHE A 21 -14.98 22.22 -0.91
C PHE A 21 -14.43 22.29 -2.35
N PHE A 22 -13.11 22.33 -2.51
CA PHE A 22 -12.50 22.37 -3.85
C PHE A 22 -12.70 21.06 -4.61
N TYR A 23 -12.63 19.91 -3.93
CA TYR A 23 -12.92 18.61 -4.55
C TYR A 23 -14.35 18.54 -5.06
N TYR A 24 -15.31 19.10 -4.32
CA TYR A 24 -16.68 19.21 -4.79
C TYR A 24 -16.80 20.10 -6.03
N ILE A 25 -16.16 21.27 -6.05
CA ILE A 25 -16.24 22.20 -7.18
C ILE A 25 -15.60 21.61 -8.44
N TRP A 26 -14.44 20.97 -8.33
CA TRP A 26 -13.68 20.49 -9.50
C TRP A 26 -14.06 19.09 -9.96
N VAL A 27 -14.44 18.20 -9.03
CA VAL A 27 -14.73 16.77 -9.33
C VAL A 27 -16.23 16.48 -9.28
N GLY A 28 -17.05 17.33 -8.65
CA GLY A 28 -18.50 17.18 -8.57
C GLY A 28 -19.00 16.17 -7.52
N LYS A 29 -18.09 15.45 -6.84
CA LYS A 29 -18.45 14.41 -5.87
C LYS A 29 -18.46 14.93 -4.43
N LYS A 30 -19.66 15.18 -3.90
CA LYS A 30 -19.89 15.77 -2.57
C LYS A 30 -19.42 14.91 -1.39
N THR A 31 -19.58 13.60 -1.48
CA THR A 31 -19.47 12.70 -0.31
C THR A 31 -18.18 11.90 -0.25
N GLU A 32 -17.33 11.94 -1.29
CA GLU A 32 -16.16 11.05 -1.39
C GLU A 32 -15.14 11.31 -0.27
N ILE A 33 -14.79 12.58 -0.03
CA ILE A 33 -13.86 12.96 1.05
C ILE A 33 -14.45 12.61 2.42
N ALA A 34 -15.71 12.98 2.67
CA ALA A 34 -16.37 12.71 3.95
C ALA A 34 -16.46 11.21 4.25
N PHE A 35 -16.85 10.40 3.26
CA PHE A 35 -16.91 8.95 3.38
C PHE A 35 -15.51 8.34 3.60
N ALA A 36 -14.50 8.80 2.87
CA ALA A 36 -13.12 8.33 3.05
C ALA A 36 -12.58 8.65 4.46
N THR A 37 -12.82 9.86 4.97
CA THR A 37 -12.40 10.28 6.32
C THR A 37 -13.11 9.46 7.40
N ALA A 38 -14.42 9.25 7.28
CA ALA A 38 -15.19 8.44 8.23
C ALA A 38 -14.70 6.98 8.23
N ARG A 39 -14.58 6.37 7.04
CA ARG A 39 -14.08 5.00 6.88
C ARG A 39 -12.68 4.83 7.47
N MET A 40 -11.75 5.73 7.17
CA MET A 40 -10.38 5.72 7.70
C MET A 40 -10.39 5.78 9.23
N SER A 41 -11.16 6.70 9.81
CA SER A 41 -11.23 6.88 11.27
C SER A 41 -11.74 5.62 11.98
N ILE A 42 -12.83 5.04 11.48
CA ILE A 42 -13.40 3.80 12.00
C ILE A 42 -12.39 2.65 11.88
N GLN A 43 -11.74 2.51 10.71
CA GLN A 43 -10.76 1.45 10.47
C GLN A 43 -9.54 1.55 11.39
N LEU A 44 -9.03 2.76 11.65
CA LEU A 44 -7.90 2.99 12.55
C LEU A 44 -8.23 2.68 14.01
N ILE A 45 -9.47 2.99 14.45
CA ILE A 45 -9.92 2.62 15.80
C ILE A 45 -10.03 1.10 15.91
N VAL A 46 -10.68 0.45 14.95
CA VAL A 46 -10.87 -1.01 14.94
C VAL A 46 -9.51 -1.72 14.91
N ILE A 47 -8.59 -1.31 14.04
CA ILE A 47 -7.28 -1.96 13.95
C ILE A 47 -6.46 -1.77 15.24
N GLY A 48 -6.58 -0.63 15.93
CA GLY A 48 -5.96 -0.43 17.23
C GLY A 48 -6.37 -1.47 18.28
N TYR A 49 -7.68 -1.77 18.36
CA TYR A 49 -8.19 -2.84 19.22
C TYR A 49 -7.72 -4.22 18.77
N VAL A 50 -7.78 -4.52 17.47
CA VAL A 50 -7.33 -5.81 16.92
C VAL A 50 -5.85 -6.06 17.21
N LEU A 51 -4.99 -5.05 17.04
CA LEU A 51 -3.55 -5.16 17.32
C LEU A 51 -3.29 -5.46 18.80
N THR A 52 -4.04 -4.82 19.70
CA THR A 52 -3.91 -5.06 21.14
C THR A 52 -4.21 -6.52 21.48
N SER A 53 -5.30 -7.08 20.96
CA SER A 53 -5.65 -8.49 21.15
C SER A 53 -4.62 -9.43 20.52
N LEU A 54 -4.14 -9.10 19.32
CA LEU A 54 -3.22 -9.95 18.57
C LEU A 54 -1.86 -10.05 19.28
N PHE A 55 -1.35 -8.94 19.83
CA PHE A 55 -0.11 -8.93 20.61
C PHE A 55 -0.22 -9.65 21.96
N THR A 56 -1.42 -9.80 22.53
CA THR A 56 -1.62 -10.57 23.76
C THR A 56 -1.75 -12.08 23.54
N THR A 57 -2.37 -12.50 22.43
CA THR A 57 -2.73 -13.91 22.21
C THR A 57 -1.74 -14.65 21.31
N ASN A 58 -0.90 -13.95 20.53
CA ASN A 58 0.02 -14.53 19.54
C ASN A 58 -0.65 -15.56 18.61
N ALA A 59 -1.92 -15.34 18.28
CA ALA A 59 -2.72 -16.24 17.47
C ALA A 59 -2.35 -16.11 15.98
N LEU A 60 -1.61 -17.08 15.46
CA LEU A 60 -1.22 -17.13 14.03
C LEU A 60 -2.41 -17.06 13.07
N TRP A 61 -3.56 -17.63 13.45
CA TRP A 61 -4.77 -17.58 12.63
C TRP A 61 -5.34 -16.15 12.51
N LEU A 62 -5.25 -15.33 13.56
CA LEU A 62 -5.65 -13.91 13.50
C LEU A 62 -4.70 -13.10 12.62
N LEU A 63 -3.40 -13.39 12.68
CA LEU A 63 -2.40 -12.76 11.81
C LEU A 63 -2.68 -13.09 10.33
N ALA A 64 -2.89 -14.37 10.01
CA ALA A 64 -3.21 -14.80 8.65
C ALA A 64 -4.53 -14.18 8.14
N LEU A 65 -5.56 -14.13 8.99
CA LEU A 65 -6.83 -13.46 8.67
C LEU A 65 -6.62 -11.98 8.38
N LEU A 66 -5.85 -11.28 9.21
CA LEU A 66 -5.56 -9.85 9.04
C LEU A 66 -4.83 -9.59 7.71
N VAL A 67 -3.80 -10.38 7.40
CA VAL A 67 -3.08 -10.29 6.11
C VAL A 67 -4.02 -10.57 4.92
N ALA A 68 -4.89 -11.57 5.02
CA ALA A 68 -5.88 -11.85 3.97
C ALA A 68 -6.87 -10.68 3.77
N VAL A 69 -7.32 -10.06 4.86
CA VAL A 69 -8.17 -8.86 4.81
C VAL A 69 -7.43 -7.70 4.14
N MET A 70 -6.13 -7.52 4.40
CA MET A 70 -5.33 -6.46 3.76
C MET A 70 -5.23 -6.67 2.25
N ILE A 71 -4.90 -7.88 1.79
CA ILE A 71 -4.77 -8.19 0.36
C ILE A 71 -6.11 -8.01 -0.38
N THR A 72 -7.20 -8.53 0.21
CA THR A 72 -8.54 -8.43 -0.40
C THR A 72 -9.03 -7.00 -0.45
N THR A 73 -8.89 -6.23 0.64
CA THR A 73 -9.29 -4.82 0.66
C THR A 73 -8.43 -3.96 -0.27
N ALA A 74 -7.12 -4.20 -0.34
CA ALA A 74 -6.22 -3.57 -1.30
C ALA A 74 -6.70 -3.80 -2.74
N SER A 75 -6.96 -5.06 -3.10
CA SER A 75 -7.43 -5.43 -4.44
C SER A 75 -8.78 -4.79 -4.79
N PHE A 76 -9.69 -4.71 -3.81
CA PHE A 76 -10.97 -4.03 -3.98
C PHE A 76 -10.81 -2.52 -4.21
N ILE A 77 -9.86 -1.88 -3.53
CA ILE A 77 -9.55 -0.46 -3.74
C ILE A 77 -9.00 -0.22 -5.14
N VAL A 78 -8.12 -1.09 -5.66
CA VAL A 78 -7.61 -0.96 -7.04
C VAL A 78 -8.76 -1.00 -8.07
N ARG A 79 -9.73 -1.88 -7.88
CA ARG A 79 -10.87 -2.06 -8.81
C ARG A 79 -11.65 -0.76 -9.05
N ARG A 80 -11.65 0.20 -8.11
CA ARG A 80 -12.34 1.49 -8.28
C ARG A 80 -11.70 2.40 -9.34
N ASN A 81 -10.44 2.14 -9.70
CA ASN A 81 -9.64 2.98 -10.58
C ASN A 81 -9.61 2.48 -12.04
N ILE A 82 -10.30 1.38 -12.33
CA ILE A 82 -10.28 0.69 -13.63
C ILE A 82 -11.67 0.76 -14.25
N ARG A 83 -11.77 0.97 -15.57
CA ARG A 83 -13.04 1.02 -16.31
C ARG A 83 -13.69 -0.37 -16.38
N HIS A 84 -12.90 -1.40 -16.66
CA HIS A 84 -13.36 -2.78 -16.70
C HIS A 84 -13.34 -3.42 -15.30
N GLN A 85 -14.53 -3.60 -14.73
CA GLN A 85 -14.70 -4.17 -13.40
C GLN A 85 -15.10 -5.65 -13.43
N ASP A 86 -14.57 -6.42 -14.38
CA ASP A 86 -14.84 -7.85 -14.49
C ASP A 86 -14.18 -8.65 -13.36
N ILE A 87 -14.78 -9.80 -13.04
CA ILE A 87 -14.30 -10.70 -11.98
C ILE A 87 -12.88 -11.20 -12.26
N GLN A 88 -12.53 -11.41 -13.53
CA GLN A 88 -11.22 -11.94 -13.93
C GLN A 88 -10.12 -10.93 -13.66
N THR A 89 -10.33 -9.65 -14.01
CA THR A 89 -9.39 -8.57 -13.68
C THR A 89 -9.23 -8.38 -12.18
N TYR A 90 -10.32 -8.52 -11.40
CA TYR A 90 -10.20 -8.51 -9.94
C TYR A 90 -9.31 -9.66 -9.42
N PHE A 91 -9.50 -10.88 -9.90
CA PHE A 91 -8.65 -12.01 -9.54
C PHE A 91 -7.19 -11.79 -9.98
N ALA A 92 -6.95 -11.22 -11.15
CA ALA A 92 -5.61 -10.89 -11.62
C ALA A 92 -4.90 -9.89 -10.69
N ILE A 93 -5.61 -8.84 -10.25
CA ILE A 93 -5.09 -7.86 -9.28
C ILE A 93 -4.80 -8.55 -7.95
N LEU A 94 -5.74 -9.35 -7.45
CA LEU A 94 -5.61 -10.06 -6.18
C LEU A 94 -4.39 -10.97 -6.18
N VAL A 95 -4.24 -11.80 -7.22
CA VAL A 95 -3.08 -12.69 -7.37
C VAL A 95 -1.79 -11.89 -7.53
N SER A 96 -1.80 -10.78 -8.25
CA SER A 96 -0.62 -9.93 -8.44
C SER A 96 -0.14 -9.29 -7.14
N ILE A 97 -1.06 -8.73 -6.34
CA ILE A 97 -0.75 -8.16 -5.02
C ILE A 97 -0.34 -9.26 -4.05
N ALA A 98 -1.06 -10.38 -4.04
CA ALA A 98 -0.79 -11.50 -3.14
C ALA A 98 0.59 -12.09 -3.41
N LEU A 99 0.92 -12.42 -4.66
CA LEU A 99 2.22 -13.00 -5.01
C LEU A 99 3.33 -11.96 -4.90
N GLY A 100 3.20 -10.80 -5.56
CA GLY A 100 4.22 -9.76 -5.54
C GLY A 100 4.52 -9.24 -4.14
N GLY A 101 3.50 -9.07 -3.30
CA GLY A 101 3.65 -8.63 -1.92
C GLY A 101 4.14 -9.72 -0.98
N THR A 102 3.50 -10.89 -0.97
CA THR A 102 3.82 -11.97 -0.01
C THR A 102 5.20 -12.57 -0.27
N LEU A 103 5.65 -12.66 -1.53
CA LEU A 103 7.02 -13.09 -1.83
C LEU A 103 8.06 -12.13 -1.24
N ASN A 104 7.84 -10.82 -1.35
CA ASN A 104 8.73 -9.81 -0.75
C ASN A 104 8.66 -9.83 0.78
N LEU A 105 7.47 -9.97 1.34
CA LEU A 105 7.28 -10.09 2.79
C LEU A 105 8.02 -11.33 3.32
N ALA A 106 7.90 -12.47 2.64
CA ALA A 106 8.60 -13.69 3.02
C ALA A 106 10.13 -13.54 2.89
N LEU A 107 10.62 -12.96 1.80
CA LEU A 107 12.05 -12.70 1.64
C LEU A 107 12.59 -11.84 2.80
N VAL A 108 11.90 -10.75 3.16
CA VAL A 108 12.34 -9.87 4.24
C VAL A 108 12.34 -10.59 5.59
N LEU A 109 11.24 -11.26 5.94
CA LEU A 109 11.08 -11.89 7.26
C LEU A 109 12.04 -13.07 7.47
N TRP A 110 12.22 -13.93 6.47
CA TRP A 110 13.05 -15.13 6.61
C TRP A 110 14.53 -14.92 6.24
N CYS A 111 14.84 -14.08 5.25
CA CYS A 111 16.22 -13.96 4.76
C CYS A 111 16.95 -12.72 5.26
N VAL A 112 16.23 -11.61 5.51
CA VAL A 112 16.88 -10.32 5.79
C VAL A 112 16.92 -10.00 7.29
N LEU A 113 15.79 -10.13 7.98
CA LEU A 113 15.69 -9.70 9.38
C LEU A 113 16.27 -10.68 10.40
N ASN A 114 16.58 -11.92 9.99
CA ASN A 114 17.15 -12.98 10.83
C ASN A 114 16.48 -13.08 12.22
N LEU A 115 15.15 -13.11 12.22
CA LEU A 115 14.34 -13.16 13.43
C LEU A 115 14.30 -14.59 13.98
N GLU A 116 14.33 -14.74 15.31
CA GLU A 116 14.08 -16.04 15.97
C GLU A 116 12.70 -16.60 15.59
N ASN A 117 11.69 -15.72 15.49
CA ASN A 117 10.37 -16.05 14.97
C ASN A 117 10.01 -15.10 13.80
N PRO A 118 10.13 -15.57 12.54
CA PRO A 118 9.81 -14.76 11.36
C PRO A 118 8.34 -14.30 11.28
N LEU A 119 7.42 -15.01 11.96
CA LEU A 119 5.99 -14.71 11.95
C LEU A 119 5.55 -13.86 13.14
N GLU A 120 6.48 -13.14 13.76
CA GLU A 120 6.16 -12.29 14.89
C GLU A 120 5.28 -11.09 14.47
N PRO A 121 4.07 -10.93 15.02
CA PRO A 121 3.11 -9.95 14.50
C PRO A 121 3.58 -8.50 14.50
N ARG A 122 4.47 -8.14 15.44
CA ARG A 122 5.02 -6.78 15.55
C ARG A 122 5.84 -6.38 14.32
N PHE A 123 6.40 -7.36 13.59
CA PHE A 123 7.13 -7.14 12.34
C PHE A 123 6.24 -7.41 11.13
N VAL A 124 5.50 -8.52 11.13
CA VAL A 124 4.69 -8.91 9.97
C VAL A 124 3.65 -7.86 9.63
N ILE A 125 2.90 -7.33 10.61
CA ILE A 125 1.76 -6.46 10.33
C ILE A 125 2.19 -5.11 9.73
N PRO A 126 3.17 -4.37 10.31
CA PRO A 126 3.62 -3.12 9.71
C PRO A 126 4.26 -3.32 8.32
N LEU A 127 5.08 -4.36 8.14
CA LEU A 127 5.74 -4.62 6.86
C LEU A 127 4.73 -5.02 5.78
N ALA A 128 3.78 -5.91 6.11
CA ALA A 128 2.64 -6.24 5.25
C ALA A 128 1.84 -5.00 4.87
N GLY A 129 1.56 -4.12 5.84
CA GLY A 129 0.85 -2.85 5.63
C GLY A 129 1.50 -1.99 4.56
N MET A 130 2.81 -1.77 4.70
CA MET A 130 3.56 -0.99 3.73
C MET A 130 3.63 -1.68 2.36
N ILE A 131 3.87 -2.99 2.32
CA ILE A 131 3.97 -3.77 1.08
C ILE A 131 2.65 -3.72 0.30
N TYR A 132 1.54 -4.12 0.91
CA TYR A 132 0.26 -4.24 0.21
C TYR A 132 -0.33 -2.88 -0.15
N ALA A 133 -0.15 -1.85 0.69
CA ALA A 133 -0.57 -0.49 0.35
C ALA A 133 0.21 0.07 -0.85
N ASN A 134 1.52 -0.18 -0.93
CA ASN A 134 2.31 0.27 -2.07
C ASN A 134 1.99 -0.51 -3.35
N SER A 135 1.81 -1.84 -3.27
CA SER A 135 1.35 -2.65 -4.39
C SER A 135 -0.01 -2.21 -4.92
N MET A 136 -0.95 -1.88 -4.02
CA MET A 136 -2.26 -1.32 -4.37
C MET A 136 -2.14 0.00 -5.14
N ASN A 137 -1.31 0.93 -4.67
CA ASN A 137 -1.12 2.23 -5.33
C ASN A 137 -0.42 2.06 -6.70
N ALA A 138 0.59 1.18 -6.76
CA ALA A 138 1.31 0.87 -8.00
C ALA A 138 0.38 0.32 -9.08
N ILE A 139 -0.39 -0.72 -8.76
CA ILE A 139 -1.32 -1.34 -9.73
C ILE A 139 -2.44 -0.37 -10.08
N SER A 140 -2.97 0.39 -9.12
CA SER A 140 -4.00 1.40 -9.40
C SER A 140 -3.59 2.37 -10.51
N LEU A 141 -2.37 2.91 -10.42
CA LEU A 141 -1.85 3.83 -11.42
C LEU A 141 -1.45 3.10 -12.71
N CYS A 142 -0.88 1.91 -12.59
CA CYS A 142 -0.46 1.12 -13.75
C CYS A 142 -1.65 0.66 -14.61
N ALA A 143 -2.71 0.17 -13.98
CA ALA A 143 -3.90 -0.34 -14.65
C ALA A 143 -4.67 0.80 -15.35
N GLU A 144 -4.90 1.91 -14.63
CA GLU A 144 -5.56 3.09 -15.19
C GLU A 144 -4.77 3.65 -16.39
N ARG A 145 -3.45 3.74 -16.27
CA ARG A 145 -2.61 4.25 -17.35
C ARG A 145 -2.56 3.29 -18.53
N TYR A 146 -2.48 1.99 -18.27
CA TYR A 146 -2.47 0.98 -19.32
C TYR A 146 -3.75 1.02 -20.16
N GLU A 147 -4.93 1.10 -19.53
CA GLU A 147 -6.21 1.20 -20.26
C GLU A 147 -6.24 2.41 -21.21
N LYS A 148 -5.72 3.57 -20.78
CA LYS A 148 -5.67 4.78 -21.61
C LYS A 148 -4.66 4.71 -22.75
N GLU A 149 -3.46 4.22 -22.47
CA GLU A 149 -2.39 4.13 -23.48
C GLU A 149 -2.70 3.06 -24.53
N ARG A 150 -3.43 2.02 -24.13
CA ARG A 150 -3.81 0.91 -25.02
C ARG A 150 -4.76 1.33 -26.15
N GLU A 151 -5.51 2.43 -25.96
CA GLU A 151 -6.35 3.03 -27.00
C GLU A 151 -5.51 3.63 -28.16
N HIS A 152 -4.23 3.92 -27.93
CA HIS A 152 -3.37 4.66 -28.87
C HIS A 152 -2.11 3.89 -29.30
N TYR A 153 -1.69 2.90 -28.52
CA TYR A 153 -0.44 2.16 -28.74
C TYR A 153 -0.64 0.64 -28.70
N ASP A 154 0.36 -0.07 -29.22
CA ASP A 154 0.49 -1.52 -29.12
C ASP A 154 0.75 -1.96 -27.67
N ILE A 155 0.54 -3.26 -27.40
CA ILE A 155 0.62 -3.83 -26.06
C ILE A 155 1.99 -3.56 -25.42
N GLU A 156 3.09 -3.71 -26.15
CA GLU A 156 4.44 -3.57 -25.58
C GLU A 156 4.71 -2.12 -25.16
N LYS A 157 4.40 -1.16 -26.03
CA LYS A 157 4.59 0.26 -25.74
C LYS A 157 3.63 0.75 -24.65
N ALA A 158 2.36 0.36 -24.68
CA ALA A 158 1.39 0.70 -23.64
C ALA A 158 1.82 0.18 -22.27
N ARG A 159 2.31 -1.07 -22.19
CA ARG A 159 2.89 -1.65 -20.97
C ARG A 159 4.08 -0.85 -20.45
N ALA A 160 5.02 -0.49 -21.31
CA ALA A 160 6.21 0.24 -20.92
C ALA A 160 5.87 1.63 -20.36
N ILE A 161 4.94 2.36 -21.01
CA ILE A 161 4.49 3.68 -20.57
C ILE A 161 3.78 3.57 -19.21
N ALA A 162 2.83 2.65 -19.08
CA ALA A 162 2.07 2.46 -17.85
C ALA A 162 2.95 2.01 -16.67
N PHE A 163 3.86 1.07 -16.91
CA PHE A 163 4.82 0.61 -15.92
C PHE A 163 5.70 1.77 -15.44
N LYS A 164 6.30 2.53 -16.37
CA LYS A 164 7.12 3.69 -16.02
C LYS A 164 6.34 4.72 -15.21
N ALA A 165 5.14 5.09 -15.66
CA ALA A 165 4.30 6.09 -15.00
C ALA A 165 3.95 5.67 -13.56
N SER A 166 3.59 4.41 -13.36
CA SER A 166 3.23 3.89 -12.04
C SER A 166 4.39 3.81 -11.05
N MET A 167 5.63 3.71 -11.53
CA MET A 167 6.83 3.67 -10.70
C MET A 167 7.37 5.05 -10.31
N ILE A 168 6.90 6.14 -10.93
CA ILE A 168 7.37 7.50 -10.64
C ILE A 168 7.30 7.84 -9.13
N PRO A 169 6.18 7.62 -8.41
CA PRO A 169 6.10 7.98 -6.99
C PRO A 169 7.08 7.20 -6.11
N GLN A 170 7.33 5.94 -6.44
CA GLN A 170 8.24 5.06 -5.68
C GLN A 170 9.69 5.43 -5.93
N ILE A 171 10.07 5.68 -7.19
CA ILE A 171 11.40 6.17 -7.57
C ILE A 171 11.65 7.53 -6.91
N ASN A 172 10.69 8.44 -6.94
CA ASN A 172 10.82 9.75 -6.26
C ASN A 172 10.99 9.58 -4.75
N SER A 173 10.28 8.63 -4.12
CA SER A 173 10.46 8.33 -2.69
C SER A 173 11.86 7.81 -2.39
N PHE A 174 12.44 6.99 -3.27
CA PHE A 174 13.84 6.54 -3.16
C PHE A 174 14.85 7.68 -3.27
N LEU A 175 14.62 8.62 -4.19
CA LEU A 175 15.50 9.76 -4.37
C LEU A 175 15.38 10.78 -3.24
N ALA A 176 14.19 10.90 -2.64
CA ALA A 176 13.88 11.87 -1.59
C ALA A 176 14.27 11.41 -0.18
N VAL A 177 14.32 10.09 0.08
CA VAL A 177 14.53 9.55 1.41
C VAL A 177 15.88 9.98 1.98
N GLY A 178 15.89 10.44 3.24
CA GLY A 178 17.09 10.91 3.93
C GLY A 178 17.43 12.38 3.69
N PHE A 179 17.00 12.98 2.57
CA PHE A 179 17.24 14.41 2.28
C PHE A 179 15.99 15.27 2.45
N VAL A 180 14.88 14.86 1.82
CA VAL A 180 13.62 15.63 1.79
C VAL A 180 12.62 15.07 2.79
N SER A 181 12.66 13.75 3.03
CA SER A 181 11.76 13.09 3.97
C SER A 181 12.51 12.11 4.86
N LEU A 182 12.25 12.18 6.16
CA LEU A 182 12.58 11.13 7.11
C LEU A 182 11.36 10.20 7.27
N PRO A 183 11.50 8.90 6.96
CA PRO A 183 10.37 7.97 7.05
C PRO A 183 9.84 7.84 8.47
N GLY A 184 8.50 7.80 8.59
CA GLY A 184 7.84 7.79 9.91
C GLY A 184 8.20 6.59 10.79
N MET A 185 8.39 5.39 10.21
CA MET A 185 8.83 4.21 10.96
C MET A 185 10.24 4.42 11.55
N MET A 186 11.19 4.90 10.73
CA MET A 186 12.55 5.20 11.16
C MET A 186 12.58 6.26 12.26
N THR A 187 11.91 7.40 12.05
CA THR A 187 11.82 8.45 13.07
C THR A 187 11.13 7.94 14.33
N GLY A 188 10.07 7.14 14.20
CA GLY A 188 9.39 6.51 15.33
C GLY A 188 10.31 5.61 16.16
N GLN A 189 11.13 4.78 15.51
CA GLN A 189 12.12 3.93 16.19
C GLN A 189 13.17 4.77 16.94
N ILE A 190 13.71 5.82 16.31
CA ILE A 190 14.67 6.72 16.93
C ILE A 190 14.05 7.42 18.15
N LEU A 191 12.82 7.93 18.01
CA LEU A 191 12.10 8.57 19.11
C LEU A 191 11.74 7.59 20.25
N SER A 192 11.67 6.29 19.97
CA SER A 192 11.52 5.24 20.98
C SER A 192 12.85 4.78 21.61
N GLY A 193 13.98 5.38 21.23
CA GLY A 193 15.31 5.09 21.79
C GLY A 193 16.11 4.02 21.06
N VAL A 194 15.70 3.60 19.86
CA VAL A 194 16.50 2.70 19.01
C VAL A 194 17.69 3.47 18.42
N ASP A 195 18.86 2.83 18.36
CA ASP A 195 20.05 3.42 17.74
C ASP A 195 19.77 3.87 16.29
N PRO A 196 20.14 5.10 15.90
CA PRO A 196 19.88 5.61 14.56
C PRO A 196 20.44 4.75 13.42
N LEU A 197 21.61 4.13 13.58
CA LEU A 197 22.19 3.27 12.54
C LEU A 197 21.39 1.98 12.36
N ILE A 198 20.81 1.45 13.44
CA ILE A 198 19.88 0.32 13.36
C ILE A 198 18.62 0.74 12.61
N ALA A 199 18.01 1.88 12.97
CA ALA A 199 16.81 2.39 12.31
C ALA A 199 17.03 2.64 10.80
N VAL A 200 18.20 3.16 10.41
CA VAL A 200 18.58 3.34 8.99
C VAL A 200 18.61 2.01 8.25
N ARG A 201 19.19 0.94 8.83
CA ARG A 201 19.24 -0.38 8.17
C ARG A 201 17.86 -0.95 7.94
N TYR A 202 16.97 -0.88 8.93
CA TYR A 202 15.57 -1.25 8.77
C TYR A 202 14.90 -0.43 7.67
N GLN A 203 15.17 0.87 7.61
CA GLN A 203 14.57 1.73 6.60
C GLN A 203 15.06 1.39 5.17
N ILE A 204 16.33 1.03 4.98
CA ILE A 204 16.84 0.57 3.68
C ILE A 204 16.08 -0.67 3.21
N VAL A 205 15.85 -1.64 4.11
CA VAL A 205 15.05 -2.85 3.82
C VAL A 205 13.62 -2.47 3.44
N VAL A 206 12.99 -1.57 4.21
CA VAL A 206 11.62 -1.08 3.95
C VAL A 206 11.51 -0.39 2.60
N MET A 207 12.46 0.46 2.23
CA MET A 207 12.46 1.10 0.91
C MET A 207 12.59 0.04 -0.19
N GLY A 208 13.58 -0.85 -0.07
CA GLY A 208 13.80 -1.95 -1.01
C GLY A 208 12.55 -2.77 -1.27
N MET A 209 11.90 -3.25 -0.21
CA MET A 209 10.72 -4.11 -0.32
C MET A 209 9.50 -3.39 -0.93
N ILE A 210 9.35 -2.08 -0.70
CA ILE A 210 8.23 -1.29 -1.22
C ILE A 210 8.33 -1.15 -2.75
N LEU A 211 9.53 -0.83 -3.24
CA LEU A 211 9.77 -0.71 -4.68
C LEU A 211 9.64 -2.07 -5.37
N SER A 212 10.25 -3.11 -4.81
CA SER A 212 10.19 -4.44 -5.39
C SER A 212 8.77 -5.02 -5.38
N SER A 213 8.02 -4.88 -4.28
CA SER A 213 6.65 -5.40 -4.21
C SER A 213 5.73 -4.69 -5.19
N GLY A 214 5.83 -3.36 -5.30
CA GLY A 214 5.09 -2.56 -6.27
C GLY A 214 5.40 -2.97 -7.71
N ALA A 215 6.69 -3.01 -8.05
CA ALA A 215 7.16 -3.40 -9.38
C ALA A 215 6.75 -4.84 -9.75
N MET A 216 6.96 -5.82 -8.86
CA MET A 216 6.57 -7.21 -9.10
C MET A 216 5.06 -7.36 -9.29
N SER A 217 4.26 -6.65 -8.48
CA SER A 217 2.80 -6.68 -8.62
C SER A 217 2.36 -6.11 -9.97
N ASN A 218 2.98 -5.02 -10.44
CA ASN A 218 2.72 -4.47 -11.77
C ASN A 218 3.14 -5.42 -12.90
N ILE A 219 4.30 -6.06 -12.78
CA ILE A 219 4.80 -7.01 -13.77
C ILE A 219 3.81 -8.16 -13.92
N LEU A 220 3.38 -8.77 -12.82
CA LEU A 220 2.42 -9.87 -12.82
C LEU A 220 1.07 -9.45 -13.43
N TYR A 221 0.57 -8.26 -13.07
CA TYR A 221 -0.67 -7.73 -13.61
C TYR A 221 -0.58 -7.48 -15.13
N LEU A 222 0.46 -6.80 -15.59
CA LEU A 222 0.65 -6.50 -17.02
C LEU A 222 0.91 -7.77 -17.85
N MET A 223 1.60 -8.77 -17.31
CA MET A 223 1.76 -10.08 -17.96
C MET A 223 0.41 -10.77 -18.15
N TYR A 224 -0.44 -10.75 -17.13
CA TYR A 224 -1.79 -11.32 -17.22
C TYR A 224 -2.63 -10.60 -18.27
N VAL A 225 -2.65 -9.27 -18.26
CA VAL A 225 -3.44 -8.47 -19.20
C VAL A 225 -2.98 -8.69 -20.64
N ALA A 226 -1.66 -8.67 -20.90
CA ALA A 226 -1.11 -8.95 -22.22
C ALA A 226 -1.45 -10.36 -22.72
N PHE A 227 -1.38 -11.37 -21.84
CA PHE A 227 -1.74 -12.75 -22.18
C PHE A 227 -3.23 -12.88 -22.51
N LYS A 228 -4.11 -12.22 -21.76
CA LYS A 228 -5.56 -12.20 -22.01
C LYS A 228 -5.87 -11.57 -23.36
N GLU A 229 -5.23 -10.45 -23.68
CA GLU A 229 -5.40 -9.77 -24.97
C GLU A 229 -4.84 -10.56 -26.14
N ALA A 230 -3.70 -11.25 -25.99
CA ALA A 230 -3.12 -12.06 -27.07
C ALA A 230 -3.98 -13.29 -27.46
N LYS A 231 -4.94 -13.67 -26.61
CA LYS A 231 -5.86 -14.79 -26.85
C LYS A 231 -7.15 -14.37 -27.57
N HIS A 232 -7.39 -13.07 -27.71
CA HIS A 232 -8.57 -12.48 -28.34
C HIS A 232 -8.20 -11.74 -29.62
#